data_AF-A0A0L0UWF4-F1
#
_entry.id   AF-A0A0L0UWF4-F1
#
_cell.length_a   1.000
_cell.length_b   1.000
_cell.length_c   1.000
_cell.angle_alpha   90.00
_cell.angle_beta   90.00
_cell.angle_gamma   90.00
#
_symmetry.space_group_name_H-M   'P 1'
#
loop_
_entity.id
_entity.type
_entity.pdbx_description
1 polymer ?
#
loop_
_entity_poly.entity_id
_entity_poly.type
_entity_poly.pdbx_seq_one_letter_code
_entity_poly.pdbx_strand_id
1 'polypeptide(L)'
;MANSPPTLLKILTISTDQDRNMNPYIGLIRTLKEKQNPPVDDSQSRGLLITVVAYNFIFLVCVAIICLPYLQGVDGHKRRHWIIKRQFLDAHRQPYWILNSGLIVAVSHILGSTIFLVYLGLRYQAFQSGYASESFYGSAWLELRWFPSYCSFFTQAWSTWFVRASEASLKGKKSWIHPIAFNLNLIGLPMTALVLALILISAQVSSMSAQHESFRILISSLTLCSLQWQQGQKLSDFALFNSTSVHFNEYGLKSTLLIHRFRTTGLFWTFMAVPTFIVSYLV
;
A
#
# COMPACT_ATOMS: atom_id res chain seq x y z
N MET A 1 6.80 0.08 29.40
CA MET A 1 5.61 -0.46 30.10
C MET A 1 4.42 -0.33 29.16
N ALA A 2 3.99 -1.43 28.54
CA ALA A 2 2.81 -1.42 27.68
C ALA A 2 1.58 -1.45 28.59
N ASN A 3 0.82 -0.35 28.65
CA ASN A 3 -0.46 -0.34 29.35
C ASN A 3 -1.36 -1.41 28.71
N SER A 4 -1.85 -2.34 29.52
CA SER A 4 -2.87 -3.31 29.13
C SER A 4 -4.01 -2.56 28.43
N PRO A 5 -4.54 -3.08 27.31
CA PRO A 5 -5.65 -2.42 26.62
C PRO A 5 -6.77 -2.16 27.62
N PRO A 6 -7.35 -0.93 27.65
CA PRO A 6 -8.38 -0.58 28.61
C PRO A 6 -9.58 -1.51 28.42
N THR A 7 -10.04 -2.12 29.50
CA THR A 7 -11.26 -2.96 29.48
C THR A 7 -12.48 -2.10 29.18
N LEU A 8 -13.49 -2.68 28.52
CA LEU A 8 -14.75 -1.99 28.18
C LEU A 8 -15.36 -1.28 29.41
N LEU A 9 -15.33 -1.95 30.57
CA LEU A 9 -15.80 -1.41 31.84
C LEU A 9 -15.08 -0.11 32.21
N LYS A 10 -13.75 -0.08 32.11
CA LYS A 10 -12.93 1.09 32.46
C LYS A 10 -13.26 2.30 31.58
N ILE A 11 -13.52 2.07 30.30
CA ILE A 11 -13.87 3.13 29.33
C ILE A 11 -15.26 3.69 29.66
N LEU A 12 -16.23 2.80 29.91
CA LEU A 12 -17.60 3.22 30.23
C LEU A 12 -17.67 3.94 31.58
N THR A 13 -16.91 3.51 32.60
CA THR A 13 -16.86 4.19 33.90
C THR A 13 -16.37 5.63 33.77
N ILE A 14 -15.33 5.87 32.96
CA ILE A 14 -14.80 7.21 32.72
C ILE A 14 -15.85 8.09 32.03
N SER A 15 -16.62 7.55 31.07
CA SER A 15 -17.66 8.34 30.40
C SER A 15 -18.86 8.65 31.31
N THR A 16 -19.25 7.73 32.19
CA THR A 16 -20.32 7.99 33.18
C THR A 16 -19.92 9.03 34.23
N ASP A 17 -18.64 9.10 34.61
CA ASP A 17 -18.17 10.10 35.57
C ASP A 17 -18.17 11.52 34.99
N GLN A 18 -17.97 11.65 33.66
CA GLN A 18 -18.08 12.93 32.97
C GLN A 18 -19.53 13.41 32.77
N ASP A 19 -20.49 12.50 32.57
CA ASP A 19 -21.87 12.87 32.24
C ASP A 19 -22.89 11.86 32.79
N ARG A 20 -23.29 12.01 34.06
CA ARG A 20 -24.15 11.06 34.80
C ARG A 20 -25.56 10.87 34.21
N ASN A 21 -25.99 11.79 33.34
CA ASN A 21 -27.33 11.76 32.73
C ASN A 21 -27.34 11.21 31.30
N MET A 22 -26.17 10.94 30.70
CA MET A 22 -26.07 10.50 29.31
C MET A 22 -25.76 9.00 29.23
N ASN A 23 -26.41 8.33 28.27
CA ASN A 23 -26.17 6.90 28.03
C ASN A 23 -24.71 6.68 27.58
N PRO A 24 -23.88 5.99 28.39
CA PRO A 24 -22.44 5.87 28.13
C PRO A 24 -22.14 5.03 26.88
N TYR A 25 -23.03 4.10 26.53
CA TYR A 25 -22.89 3.29 25.32
C TYR A 25 -23.07 4.13 24.05
N ILE A 26 -23.95 5.14 24.07
CA ILE A 26 -24.14 6.06 22.93
C ILE A 26 -22.87 6.90 22.71
N GLY A 27 -22.28 7.42 23.79
CA GLY A 27 -21.01 8.15 23.72
C GLY A 27 -19.88 7.31 23.15
N LEU A 28 -19.78 6.04 23.58
CA LEU A 28 -18.79 5.09 23.08
C LEU A 28 -19.02 4.73 21.60
N ILE A 29 -20.26 4.45 21.20
CA ILE A 29 -20.62 4.17 19.80
C ILE A 29 -20.23 5.35 18.91
N ARG A 30 -20.54 6.58 19.33
CA ARG A 30 -20.17 7.79 18.58
C ARG A 30 -18.65 7.90 18.43
N THR A 31 -17.92 7.76 19.53
CA THR A 31 -16.44 7.82 19.54
C THR A 31 -15.83 6.75 18.63
N LEU A 32 -16.38 5.53 18.65
CA LEU A 32 -15.92 4.42 17.80
C LEU A 32 -16.20 4.68 16.32
N LYS A 33 -17.38 5.21 15.98
CA LYS A 33 -17.73 5.60 14.60
C LYS A 33 -16.88 6.76 14.09
N GLU A 34 -16.66 7.79 14.90
CA GLU A 34 -15.78 8.93 14.58
C GLU A 34 -14.32 8.51 14.40
N LYS A 35 -13.82 7.56 15.21
CA LYS A 35 -12.47 7.00 15.00
C LYS A 35 -12.35 6.19 13.72
N GLN A 36 -13.41 5.50 13.31
CA GLN A 36 -13.38 4.72 12.08
C GLN A 36 -13.47 5.62 10.83
N ASN A 37 -14.29 6.67 10.90
CA ASN A 37 -14.47 7.66 9.85
C ASN A 37 -14.22 9.06 10.43
N PRO A 38 -12.96 9.50 10.55
CA PRO A 38 -12.67 10.85 11.00
C PRO A 38 -13.25 11.85 9.99
N PRO A 39 -13.80 12.99 10.46
CA PRO A 39 -14.23 14.05 9.57
C PRO A 39 -13.06 14.52 8.71
N VAL A 40 -13.31 14.68 7.41
CA VAL A 40 -12.30 15.15 6.46
C VAL A 40 -12.18 16.66 6.60
N ASP A 41 -11.00 17.11 7.02
CA ASP A 41 -10.67 18.53 7.08
C ASP A 41 -10.46 19.11 5.67
N ASP A 42 -10.71 20.40 5.49
CA ASP A 42 -10.54 21.12 4.21
C ASP A 42 -9.09 21.07 3.70
N SER A 43 -8.14 20.94 4.63
CA SER A 43 -6.73 20.72 4.29
C SER A 43 -6.48 19.39 3.58
N GLN A 44 -7.17 18.31 4.01
CA GLN A 44 -7.02 16.97 3.45
C GLN A 44 -7.66 16.86 2.07
N SER A 45 -8.83 17.47 1.88
CA SER A 45 -9.50 17.52 0.58
C SER A 45 -8.66 18.29 -0.46
N ARG A 46 -8.05 19.42 -0.06
CA ARG A 46 -7.13 20.18 -0.92
C ARG A 46 -5.87 19.39 -1.25
N GLY A 47 -5.30 18.68 -0.28
CA GLY A 47 -4.16 17.79 -0.49
C GLY A 47 -4.47 16.66 -1.48
N LEU A 48 -5.65 16.06 -1.38
CA LEU A 48 -6.12 15.03 -2.31
C LEU A 48 -6.17 15.58 -3.74
N LEU A 49 -6.74 16.77 -3.93
CA LEU A 49 -6.88 17.41 -5.25
C LEU A 49 -5.54 17.75 -5.89
N ILE A 50 -4.59 18.30 -5.12
CA ILE A 50 -3.22 18.54 -5.59
C ILE A 50 -2.58 17.23 -6.07
N THR A 51 -2.80 16.15 -5.31
CA THR A 51 -2.24 14.84 -5.64
C THR A 51 -2.87 14.28 -6.92
N VAL A 52 -4.18 14.42 -7.11
CA VAL A 52 -4.86 14.05 -8.37
C VAL A 52 -4.24 14.78 -9.57
N VAL A 53 -4.07 16.10 -9.46
CA VAL A 53 -3.48 16.92 -10.54
C VAL A 53 -2.06 16.47 -10.88
N ALA A 54 -1.23 16.23 -9.86
CA ALA A 54 0.14 15.77 -10.04
C ALA A 54 0.22 14.42 -10.78
N TYR A 55 -0.59 13.44 -10.39
CA TYR A 55 -0.59 12.13 -11.04
C TYR A 55 -1.17 12.14 -12.45
N ASN A 56 -2.14 13.00 -12.75
CA ASN A 56 -2.60 13.23 -14.12
C ASN A 56 -1.50 13.84 -14.99
N PHE A 57 -0.74 14.80 -14.46
CA PHE A 57 0.40 15.38 -15.18
C PHE A 57 1.47 14.32 -15.47
N ILE A 58 1.85 13.51 -14.48
CA ILE A 58 2.81 12.40 -14.66
C ILE A 58 2.30 11.42 -15.73
N PHE A 59 1.02 11.06 -15.69
CA PHE A 59 0.39 10.19 -16.68
C PHE A 59 0.52 10.76 -18.09
N LEU A 60 0.18 12.04 -18.30
CA LEU A 60 0.29 12.71 -19.59
C LEU A 60 1.73 12.76 -20.12
N VAL A 61 2.70 13.07 -19.26
CA VAL A 61 4.13 13.06 -19.61
C VAL A 61 4.56 11.66 -20.06
N CYS A 62 4.16 10.62 -19.35
CA CYS A 62 4.52 9.25 -19.72
C CYS A 62 3.87 8.81 -21.04
N VAL A 63 2.60 9.18 -21.27
CA VAL A 63 1.93 8.93 -22.56
C VAL A 63 2.67 9.66 -23.69
N ALA A 64 3.07 10.91 -23.48
CA ALA A 64 3.84 11.66 -24.47
C ALA A 64 5.17 10.97 -24.79
N ILE A 65 5.91 10.47 -23.80
CA ILE A 65 7.17 9.73 -24.00
C ILE A 65 6.95 8.46 -24.85
N ILE A 66 5.86 7.73 -24.62
CA ILE A 66 5.52 6.53 -25.38
C ILE A 66 5.10 6.88 -26.81
N CYS A 67 4.32 7.95 -27.01
CA CYS A 67 3.78 8.35 -28.31
C CYS A 67 4.78 9.12 -29.20
N LEU A 68 5.71 9.87 -28.62
CA LEU A 68 6.74 10.64 -29.34
C LEU A 68 7.49 9.87 -30.44
N PRO A 69 7.99 8.63 -30.22
CA PRO A 69 8.68 7.88 -31.27
C PRO A 69 7.76 7.46 -32.43
N TYR A 70 6.44 7.38 -32.24
CA TYR A 70 5.47 7.13 -33.31
C TYR A 70 5.25 8.37 -34.19
N LEU A 71 5.39 9.57 -33.61
CA LEU A 71 5.29 10.84 -34.32
C LEU A 71 6.56 11.18 -35.12
N GLN A 72 7.69 10.55 -34.80
CA GLN A 72 9.00 10.79 -35.45
C GLN A 72 9.25 9.90 -36.69
N GLY A 73 8.26 9.12 -37.15
CA GLY A 73 8.34 8.28 -38.35
C GLY A 73 8.89 6.86 -38.13
N VAL A 74 8.79 6.03 -39.18
CA VAL A 74 8.99 4.56 -39.15
C VAL A 74 10.40 4.16 -38.65
N ASP A 75 11.41 4.96 -38.94
CA ASP A 75 12.80 4.70 -38.52
C ASP A 75 13.07 5.07 -37.06
N GLY A 76 12.34 6.04 -36.50
CA GLY A 76 12.38 6.39 -35.08
C GLY A 76 11.76 5.30 -34.20
N HIS A 77 10.66 4.70 -34.66
CA HIS A 77 9.95 3.63 -33.95
C HIS A 77 10.82 2.38 -33.78
N LYS A 78 11.43 1.85 -34.85
CA LYS A 78 12.23 0.61 -34.76
C LYS A 78 13.50 0.78 -33.92
N ARG A 79 14.09 1.98 -33.89
CA ARG A 79 15.35 2.25 -33.19
C ARG A 79 15.18 2.52 -31.69
N ARG A 80 14.03 3.08 -31.28
CA ARG A 80 13.78 3.51 -29.90
C ARG A 80 12.73 2.69 -29.15
N HIS A 81 11.93 1.87 -29.84
CA HIS A 81 10.84 1.07 -29.26
C HIS A 81 11.16 -0.44 -29.30
N TRP A 82 12.13 -0.84 -28.49
CA TRP A 82 12.42 -2.25 -28.19
C TRP A 82 12.20 -2.47 -26.69
N ILE A 83 11.76 -3.67 -26.29
CA ILE A 83 11.52 -4.00 -24.87
C ILE A 83 12.77 -4.65 -24.27
N ILE A 84 13.32 -5.66 -24.96
CA ILE A 84 14.56 -6.35 -24.59
C ILE A 84 15.52 -6.31 -25.78
N LYS A 85 16.77 -5.92 -25.52
CA LYS A 85 17.89 -6.00 -26.45
C LYS A 85 18.89 -7.04 -25.95
N ARG A 86 19.34 -7.92 -26.84
CA ARG A 86 20.40 -8.89 -26.54
C ARG A 86 21.75 -8.25 -26.83
N GLN A 87 22.67 -8.30 -25.86
CA GLN A 87 24.02 -7.77 -26.02
C GLN A 87 25.06 -8.83 -25.65
N PHE A 88 26.01 -9.06 -26.54
CA PHE A 88 27.12 -9.98 -26.32
C PHE A 88 28.33 -9.18 -25.84
N LEU A 89 28.99 -9.67 -24.80
CA LEU A 89 30.32 -9.19 -24.40
C LEU A 89 31.33 -10.26 -24.77
N ASP A 90 32.49 -9.86 -25.30
CA ASP A 90 33.52 -10.75 -25.87
C ASP A 90 33.97 -11.86 -24.92
N ALA A 91 33.78 -11.68 -23.61
CA ALA A 91 34.09 -12.67 -22.58
C ALA A 91 33.12 -13.86 -22.51
N HIS A 92 31.91 -13.80 -23.09
CA HIS A 92 30.89 -14.83 -22.93
C HIS A 92 30.11 -15.15 -24.23
N ARG A 93 29.82 -16.42 -24.48
CA ARG A 93 29.01 -16.89 -25.64
C ARG A 93 27.52 -16.60 -25.50
N GLN A 94 27.04 -16.28 -24.30
CA GLN A 94 25.62 -16.03 -24.04
C GLN A 94 25.32 -14.53 -23.94
N PRO A 95 24.16 -14.08 -24.44
CA PRO A 95 23.80 -12.67 -24.41
C PRO A 95 23.26 -12.24 -23.04
N TYR A 96 23.58 -10.99 -22.68
CA TYR A 96 22.88 -10.26 -21.64
C TYR A 96 21.57 -9.69 -22.19
N TRP A 97 20.51 -9.74 -21.39
CA TRP A 97 19.22 -9.15 -21.72
C TRP A 97 19.14 -7.76 -21.10
N ILE A 98 19.19 -6.74 -21.95
CA ILE A 98 19.08 -5.35 -21.54
C ILE A 98 17.64 -4.93 -21.76
N LEU A 99 17.05 -4.33 -20.74
CA LEU A 99 15.72 -3.76 -20.80
C LEU A 99 15.79 -2.31 -21.28
N ASN A 100 14.79 -1.86 -22.04
CA ASN A 100 14.64 -0.45 -22.36
C ASN A 100 14.13 0.29 -21.12
N SER A 101 15.06 0.77 -20.30
CA SER A 101 14.76 1.42 -19.04
C SER A 101 13.78 2.57 -19.20
N GLY A 102 13.97 3.43 -20.21
CA GLY A 102 13.06 4.56 -20.48
C GLY A 102 11.62 4.11 -20.75
N LEU A 103 11.43 3.09 -21.59
CA LEU A 103 10.10 2.56 -21.91
C LEU A 103 9.44 1.89 -20.69
N ILE A 104 10.19 1.06 -19.96
CA ILE A 104 9.66 0.34 -18.79
C ILE A 104 9.32 1.29 -17.66
N VAL A 105 10.14 2.32 -17.44
CA VAL A 105 9.87 3.40 -16.48
C VAL A 105 8.56 4.10 -16.85
N ALA A 106 8.38 4.50 -18.11
CA ALA A 106 7.16 5.16 -18.55
C ALA A 106 5.91 4.28 -18.35
N VAL A 107 5.97 3.00 -18.75
CA VAL A 107 4.87 2.04 -18.57
C VAL A 107 4.58 1.81 -17.08
N SER A 108 5.61 1.65 -16.26
CA SER A 108 5.49 1.50 -14.81
C SER A 108 4.85 2.71 -14.14
N HIS A 109 5.22 3.93 -14.53
CA HIS A 109 4.64 5.15 -13.98
C HIS A 109 3.20 5.37 -14.45
N ILE A 110 2.85 4.98 -15.68
CA ILE A 110 1.45 4.95 -16.14
C ILE A 110 0.65 3.99 -15.26
N LEU A 111 1.10 2.74 -15.13
CA LEU A 111 0.40 1.72 -14.35
C LEU A 111 0.26 2.13 -12.88
N GLY A 112 1.34 2.65 -12.29
CA GLY A 112 1.34 3.15 -10.91
C GLY A 112 0.40 4.35 -10.72
N SER A 113 0.36 5.28 -11.68
CA SER A 113 -0.54 6.44 -11.65
C SER A 113 -2.00 6.03 -11.78
N THR A 114 -2.31 5.09 -12.68
CA THR A 114 -3.66 4.55 -12.84
C THR A 114 -4.15 3.88 -11.56
N ILE A 115 -3.33 3.00 -10.95
CA ILE A 115 -3.67 2.33 -9.69
C ILE A 115 -3.90 3.37 -8.57
N PHE A 116 -3.09 4.41 -8.53
CA PHE A 116 -3.21 5.45 -7.51
C PHE A 116 -4.44 6.35 -7.73
N LEU A 117 -4.80 6.67 -8.97
CA LEU A 117 -6.03 7.39 -9.30
C LEU A 117 -7.28 6.58 -8.92
N VAL A 118 -7.27 5.25 -9.14
CA VAL A 118 -8.34 4.35 -8.67
C VAL A 118 -8.45 4.40 -7.15
N TYR A 119 -7.33 4.35 -6.43
CA TYR A 119 -7.30 4.52 -4.97
C TYR A 119 -7.93 5.85 -4.53
N LEU A 120 -7.55 6.96 -5.17
CA LEU A 120 -8.07 8.29 -4.83
C LEU A 120 -9.57 8.40 -5.10
N GLY A 121 -10.06 7.82 -6.20
CA GLY A 121 -11.48 7.74 -6.52
C GLY A 121 -12.28 7.01 -5.44
N LEU A 122 -11.81 5.81 -5.04
CA LEU A 122 -12.42 5.03 -3.96
C LEU A 122 -12.40 5.76 -2.62
N ARG A 123 -11.31 6.49 -2.32
CA ARG A 123 -11.20 7.30 -1.11
C ARG A 123 -12.18 8.47 -1.10
N TYR A 124 -12.29 9.17 -2.22
CA TYR A 124 -13.24 10.28 -2.35
C TYR A 124 -14.68 9.82 -2.18
N GLN A 125 -15.04 8.70 -2.80
CA GLN A 125 -16.38 8.11 -2.67
C GLN A 125 -16.68 7.69 -1.22
N ALA A 126 -15.71 7.11 -0.51
CA ALA A 126 -15.85 6.77 0.90
C ALA A 126 -16.08 8.02 1.79
N PHE A 127 -15.47 9.15 1.44
CA PHE A 127 -15.69 10.41 2.16
C PHE A 127 -17.08 11.00 1.91
N GLN A 128 -17.60 10.91 0.69
CA GLN A 128 -18.95 11.41 0.37
C GLN A 128 -20.07 10.52 0.90
N SER A 129 -19.91 9.19 0.81
CA SER A 129 -20.96 8.24 1.16
C SER A 129 -21.06 7.99 2.67
N GLY A 130 -20.01 8.30 3.44
CA GLY A 130 -19.91 7.99 4.87
C GLY A 130 -19.81 6.49 5.18
N TYR A 131 -19.79 5.63 4.16
CA TYR A 131 -19.67 4.18 4.30
C TYR A 131 -18.20 3.76 4.25
N ALA A 132 -17.70 3.26 5.39
CA ALA A 132 -16.31 2.82 5.55
C ALA A 132 -15.90 1.64 4.65
N SER A 133 -16.86 0.94 4.04
CA SER A 133 -16.60 -0.26 3.22
C SER A 133 -15.96 0.05 1.86
N GLU A 134 -15.93 1.29 1.39
CA GLU A 134 -15.25 1.64 0.12
C GLU A 134 -13.80 2.11 0.36
N SER A 135 -13.53 2.72 1.52
CA SER A 135 -12.16 2.96 2.04
C SER A 135 -11.38 1.64 2.22
N PHE A 136 -12.11 0.54 2.45
CA PHE A 136 -11.62 -0.81 2.70
C PHE A 136 -10.76 -1.38 1.55
N TYR A 137 -11.23 -1.30 0.30
CA TYR A 137 -10.46 -1.76 -0.86
C TYR A 137 -9.36 -0.78 -1.25
N GLY A 138 -9.56 0.51 -0.98
CA GLY A 138 -8.58 1.55 -1.28
C GLY A 138 -7.18 1.24 -0.73
N SER A 139 -7.07 0.79 0.52
CA SER A 139 -5.76 0.46 1.10
C SER A 139 -4.99 -0.66 0.39
N ALA A 140 -5.67 -1.62 -0.23
CA ALA A 140 -5.01 -2.66 -1.01
C ALA A 140 -4.41 -2.08 -2.32
N TRP A 141 -5.14 -1.18 -2.97
CA TRP A 141 -4.66 -0.46 -4.15
C TRP A 141 -3.48 0.46 -3.83
N LEU A 142 -3.50 1.10 -2.65
CA LEU A 142 -2.39 1.92 -2.17
C LEU A 142 -1.10 1.10 -2.04
N GLU A 143 -1.19 -0.14 -1.56
CA GLU A 143 -0.02 -1.02 -1.45
C GLU A 143 0.43 -1.58 -2.81
N LEU A 144 -0.52 -1.91 -3.68
CA LEU A 144 -0.22 -2.45 -5.01
C LEU A 144 0.51 -1.44 -5.90
N ARG A 145 0.26 -0.14 -5.73
CA ARG A 145 0.92 0.93 -6.52
C ARG A 145 2.44 0.95 -6.39
N TRP A 146 2.97 0.40 -5.29
CA TRP A 146 4.42 0.37 -5.05
C TRP A 146 5.13 -0.59 -5.99
N PHE A 147 4.45 -1.64 -6.47
CA PHE A 147 5.05 -2.64 -7.35
C PHE A 147 5.50 -2.05 -8.71
N PRO A 148 4.66 -1.33 -9.48
CA PRO A 148 5.11 -0.68 -10.72
C PRO A 148 6.29 0.26 -10.48
N SER A 149 6.26 1.02 -9.37
CA SER A 149 7.33 1.95 -8.99
C SER A 149 8.64 1.19 -8.70
N TYR A 150 8.57 0.08 -7.96
CA TYR A 150 9.72 -0.80 -7.73
C TYR A 150 10.30 -1.33 -9.05
N CYS A 151 9.47 -1.81 -9.98
CA CYS A 151 9.93 -2.27 -11.30
C CYS A 151 10.63 -1.16 -12.10
N SER A 152 10.14 0.08 -12.00
CA SER A 152 10.76 1.27 -12.62
C SER A 152 12.18 1.48 -12.08
N PHE A 153 12.31 1.63 -10.76
CA PHE A 153 13.61 1.87 -10.11
C PHE A 153 14.57 0.69 -10.28
N PHE A 154 14.08 -0.54 -10.17
CA PHE A 154 14.86 -1.75 -10.38
C PHE A 154 15.44 -1.78 -11.79
N THR A 155 14.61 -1.54 -12.82
CA THR A 155 15.07 -1.59 -14.21
C THR A 155 16.10 -0.50 -14.51
N GLN A 156 15.95 0.70 -13.94
CA GLN A 156 16.94 1.77 -14.07
C GLN A 156 18.27 1.41 -13.40
N ALA A 157 18.24 0.95 -12.15
CA ALA A 157 19.43 0.54 -11.41
C ALA A 157 20.14 -0.62 -12.13
N TRP A 158 19.38 -1.61 -12.60
CA TRP A 158 19.88 -2.77 -13.32
C TRP A 158 20.56 -2.41 -14.64
N SER A 159 19.95 -1.48 -15.39
CA SER A 159 20.51 -0.98 -16.66
C SER A 159 21.82 -0.20 -16.43
N THR A 160 21.87 0.62 -15.37
CA THR A 160 23.07 1.39 -15.00
C THR A 160 24.22 0.47 -14.60
N TRP A 161 23.92 -0.57 -13.82
CA TRP A 161 24.90 -1.58 -13.44
C TRP A 161 25.50 -2.30 -14.64
N PHE A 162 24.66 -2.67 -15.63
CA PHE A 162 25.13 -3.29 -16.86
C PHE A 162 26.08 -2.39 -17.66
N VAL A 163 25.74 -1.10 -17.82
CA VAL A 163 26.60 -0.14 -18.54
C VAL A 163 27.97 -0.03 -17.88
N ARG A 164 28.00 0.11 -16.55
CA ARG A 164 29.25 0.18 -15.77
C ARG A 164 30.08 -1.10 -15.88
N ALA A 165 29.43 -2.27 -15.78
CA ALA A 165 30.09 -3.56 -15.93
C ALA A 165 30.65 -3.76 -17.36
N SER A 166 29.93 -3.27 -18.37
CA SER A 166 30.36 -3.32 -19.77
C SER A 166 31.55 -2.40 -20.04
N GLU A 167 31.56 -1.18 -19.50
CA GLU A 167 32.70 -0.26 -19.60
C GLU A 167 33.96 -0.81 -18.94
N ALA A 168 33.83 -1.48 -17.79
CA ALA A 168 34.94 -2.14 -17.13
C ALA A 168 35.52 -3.28 -18.00
N SER A 169 34.64 -4.04 -18.66
CA SER A 169 35.02 -5.08 -19.62
C SER A 169 35.77 -4.52 -20.83
N LEU A 170 35.28 -3.41 -21.40
CA LEU A 170 35.92 -2.72 -22.53
C LEU A 170 37.32 -2.19 -22.17
N LYS A 171 37.54 -1.83 -20.91
CA LYS A 171 38.86 -1.43 -20.37
C LYS A 171 39.75 -2.62 -20.00
N GLY A 172 39.41 -3.83 -20.42
CA GLY A 172 40.21 -5.05 -20.18
C GLY A 172 40.09 -5.63 -18.77
N LYS A 173 39.20 -5.10 -17.90
CA LYS A 173 38.94 -5.70 -16.58
C LYS A 173 37.91 -6.82 -16.73
N LYS A 174 38.17 -7.98 -16.13
CA LYS A 174 37.25 -9.13 -16.20
C LYS A 174 35.87 -8.74 -15.64
N SER A 175 34.80 -8.85 -16.43
CA SER A 175 33.44 -8.68 -15.92
C SER A 175 33.11 -9.86 -15.01
N TRP A 176 32.88 -9.63 -13.71
CA TRP A 176 32.66 -10.70 -12.73
C TRP A 176 31.27 -11.34 -12.80
N ILE A 177 30.36 -10.81 -13.61
CA ILE A 177 28.96 -11.24 -13.63
C ILE A 177 28.75 -12.21 -14.78
N HIS A 178 28.21 -13.40 -14.49
CA HIS A 178 27.85 -14.37 -15.52
C HIS A 178 26.50 -14.01 -16.18
N PRO A 179 26.34 -14.10 -17.51
CA PRO A 179 25.10 -13.74 -18.21
C PRO A 179 23.85 -14.47 -17.70
N ILE A 180 23.98 -15.75 -17.33
CA ILE A 180 22.87 -16.54 -16.75
C ILE A 180 22.40 -15.93 -15.44
N ALA A 181 23.32 -15.64 -14.52
CA ALA A 181 22.98 -15.05 -13.23
C ALA A 181 22.35 -13.66 -13.40
N PHE A 182 22.85 -12.87 -14.36
CA PHE A 182 22.28 -11.58 -14.71
C PHE A 182 20.83 -11.69 -15.21
N ASN A 183 20.58 -12.56 -16.20
CA ASN A 183 19.24 -12.73 -16.78
C ASN A 183 18.25 -13.36 -15.78
N LEU A 184 18.72 -14.30 -14.94
CA LEU A 184 17.89 -14.89 -13.88
C LEU A 184 17.48 -13.85 -12.84
N ASN A 185 18.38 -12.97 -12.41
CA ASN A 185 18.05 -11.92 -11.45
C ASN A 185 17.10 -10.87 -12.03
N LEU A 186 17.25 -10.54 -13.31
CA LEU A 186 16.39 -9.60 -14.03
C LEU A 186 14.90 -10.00 -13.99
N ILE A 187 14.60 -11.30 -14.04
CA ILE A 187 13.23 -11.83 -13.97
C ILE A 187 12.88 -12.25 -12.55
N GLY A 188 13.79 -12.94 -11.88
CA GLY A 188 13.59 -13.54 -10.58
C GLY A 188 13.28 -12.51 -9.51
N LEU A 189 14.01 -11.39 -9.43
CA LEU A 189 13.81 -10.39 -8.39
C LEU A 189 12.46 -9.64 -8.53
N PRO A 190 12.02 -9.20 -9.72
CA PRO A 190 10.67 -8.66 -9.89
C PRO A 190 9.55 -9.68 -9.63
N MET A 191 9.73 -10.93 -10.06
CA MET A 191 8.71 -11.97 -9.84
C MET A 191 8.56 -12.34 -8.37
N THR A 192 9.67 -12.50 -7.64
CA THR A 192 9.61 -12.77 -6.19
C THR A 192 9.01 -11.60 -5.43
N ALA A 193 9.37 -10.36 -5.81
CA ALA A 193 8.77 -9.15 -5.26
C ALA A 193 7.25 -9.12 -5.46
N LEU A 194 6.77 -9.47 -6.66
CA LEU A 194 5.34 -9.52 -6.99
C LEU A 194 4.62 -10.56 -6.13
N VAL A 195 5.14 -11.79 -6.08
CA VAL A 195 4.52 -12.88 -5.31
C VAL A 195 4.44 -12.53 -3.83
N LEU A 196 5.53 -12.01 -3.25
CA LEU A 196 5.55 -11.59 -1.85
C LEU A 196 4.59 -10.43 -1.59
N ALA A 197 4.54 -9.43 -2.48
CA ALA A 197 3.59 -8.33 -2.38
C ALA A 197 2.14 -8.83 -2.39
N LEU A 198 1.78 -9.76 -3.28
CA LEU A 198 0.43 -10.33 -3.35
C LEU A 198 0.08 -11.12 -2.07
N ILE A 199 1.03 -11.87 -1.51
CA ILE A 199 0.83 -12.58 -0.24
C ILE A 199 0.59 -11.60 0.91
N LEU A 200 1.39 -10.53 1.00
CA LEU A 200 1.26 -9.53 2.06
C LEU A 200 -0.05 -8.73 1.93
N ILE A 201 -0.39 -8.30 0.71
CA ILE A 201 -1.63 -7.56 0.43
C ILE A 201 -2.85 -8.44 0.73
N SER A 202 -2.86 -9.71 0.32
CA SER A 202 -3.98 -10.61 0.61
C SER A 202 -4.14 -10.89 2.11
N ALA A 203 -3.04 -11.07 2.85
CA ALA A 203 -3.08 -11.20 4.30
C ALA A 203 -3.60 -9.91 4.98
N GLN A 204 -3.22 -8.75 4.47
CA GLN A 204 -3.69 -7.45 4.94
C GLN A 204 -5.19 -7.27 4.68
N VAL A 205 -5.68 -7.58 3.47
CA VAL A 205 -7.11 -7.54 3.11
C VAL A 205 -7.92 -8.49 3.99
N SER A 206 -7.43 -9.70 4.25
CA SER A 206 -8.09 -10.65 5.16
C SER A 206 -8.20 -10.08 6.59
N SER A 207 -7.11 -9.49 7.11
CA SER A 207 -7.12 -8.85 8.43
C SER A 207 -8.07 -7.65 8.51
N MET A 208 -8.19 -6.87 7.42
CA MET A 208 -9.17 -5.79 7.32
C MET A 208 -10.60 -6.33 7.37
N SER A 209 -10.90 -7.38 6.59
CA SER A 209 -12.23 -8.00 6.56
C SER A 209 -12.64 -8.49 7.94
N ALA A 210 -11.72 -9.17 8.63
CA ALA A 210 -11.96 -9.67 9.98
C ALA A 210 -12.22 -8.53 10.99
N GLN A 211 -11.46 -7.44 10.90
CA GLN A 211 -11.62 -6.26 11.75
C GLN A 211 -12.94 -5.54 11.49
N HIS A 212 -13.34 -5.39 10.22
CA HIS A 212 -14.59 -4.77 9.83
C HIS A 212 -15.80 -5.54 10.37
N GLU A 213 -15.80 -6.87 10.22
CA GLU A 213 -16.90 -7.69 10.74
C GLU A 213 -16.96 -7.65 12.27
N SER A 214 -15.80 -7.69 12.93
CA SER A 214 -15.73 -7.54 14.39
C SER A 214 -16.25 -6.18 14.87
N PHE A 215 -16.00 -5.11 14.12
CA PHE A 215 -16.57 -3.79 14.41
C PHE A 215 -18.09 -3.79 14.29
N ARG A 216 -18.65 -4.38 13.22
CA ARG A 216 -20.11 -4.45 13.02
C ARG A 216 -20.79 -5.19 14.16
N ILE A 217 -20.24 -6.34 14.57
CA ILE A 217 -20.74 -7.11 15.71
C ILE A 217 -20.67 -6.27 16.99
N LEU A 218 -19.53 -5.63 17.27
CA LEU A 218 -19.36 -4.77 18.43
C LEU A 218 -20.38 -3.62 18.49
N ILE A 219 -20.58 -2.90 17.38
CA ILE A 219 -21.56 -1.80 17.32
C ILE A 219 -22.97 -2.31 17.55
N SER A 220 -23.33 -3.48 17.01
CA SER A 220 -24.64 -4.11 17.26
C SER A 220 -24.82 -4.44 18.74
N SER A 221 -23.85 -5.10 19.37
CA SER A 221 -23.88 -5.44 20.80
C SER A 221 -23.95 -4.20 21.69
N LEU A 222 -23.16 -3.16 21.40
CA LEU A 222 -23.21 -1.89 22.12
C LEU A 222 -24.57 -1.18 21.96
N THR A 223 -25.19 -1.28 20.78
CA THR A 223 -26.52 -0.70 20.53
C THR A 223 -27.58 -1.42 21.37
N LEU A 224 -27.53 -2.75 21.45
CA LEU A 224 -28.41 -3.53 22.31
C LEU A 224 -28.23 -3.19 23.79
N CYS A 225 -26.97 -3.08 24.27
CA CYS A 225 -26.70 -2.59 25.64
C CYS A 225 -27.23 -1.18 25.86
N SER A 226 -27.12 -0.29 24.86
CA SER A 226 -27.63 1.08 24.97
C SER A 226 -29.16 1.12 25.12
N LEU A 227 -29.87 0.25 24.41
CA LEU A 227 -31.35 0.19 24.45
C LEU A 227 -31.88 -0.38 25.76
N GLN A 228 -31.12 -1.27 26.40
CA GLN A 228 -31.49 -1.89 27.68
C GLN A 228 -31.06 -1.06 28.89
N TRP A 229 -30.18 -0.07 28.69
CA TRP A 229 -29.62 0.71 29.78
C TRP A 229 -30.66 1.65 30.42
N GLN A 230 -30.79 1.57 31.74
CA GLN A 230 -31.58 2.51 32.55
C GLN A 230 -30.68 3.35 33.46
N GLN A 231 -31.08 4.59 33.70
CA GLN A 231 -30.33 5.53 34.54
C GLN A 231 -30.22 5.01 35.98
N GLY A 232 -29.00 4.93 36.51
CA GLY A 232 -28.72 4.42 37.87
C GLY A 232 -28.46 2.92 37.99
N GLN A 233 -28.59 2.14 36.90
CA GLN A 233 -28.14 0.74 36.88
C GLN A 233 -26.62 0.62 36.77
N LYS A 234 -26.04 -0.40 37.42
CA LYS A 234 -24.62 -0.70 37.27
C LYS A 234 -24.37 -1.25 35.86
N LEU A 235 -23.31 -0.75 35.23
CA LEU A 235 -22.86 -1.13 33.89
C LEU A 235 -22.59 -2.63 33.71
N SER A 236 -22.27 -3.33 34.80
CA SER A 236 -21.96 -4.77 34.83
C SER A 236 -23.17 -5.69 34.91
N ASP A 237 -24.35 -5.17 35.25
CA ASP A 237 -25.49 -6.02 35.65
C ASP A 237 -26.27 -6.58 34.44
N PHE A 238 -25.90 -6.20 33.22
CA PHE A 238 -26.50 -6.72 32.00
C PHE A 238 -25.91 -8.08 31.62
N ALA A 239 -26.77 -9.08 31.38
CA ALA A 239 -26.35 -10.38 30.84
C ALA A 239 -25.54 -10.26 29.53
N LEU A 240 -25.84 -9.23 28.72
CA LEU A 240 -25.15 -8.90 27.47
C LEU A 240 -23.79 -8.19 27.66
N PHE A 241 -23.47 -7.69 28.86
CA PHE A 241 -22.22 -6.95 29.11
C PHE A 241 -21.00 -7.83 28.90
N ASN A 242 -21.03 -9.07 29.41
CA ASN A 242 -19.92 -10.01 29.25
C ASN A 242 -19.65 -10.34 27.78
N SER A 243 -20.70 -10.60 26.99
CA SER A 243 -20.58 -10.83 25.54
C SER A 243 -20.05 -9.59 24.82
N THR A 244 -20.55 -8.41 25.15
CA THR A 244 -20.08 -7.14 24.54
C THR A 244 -18.62 -6.83 24.88
N SER A 245 -18.19 -7.15 26.11
CA SER A 245 -16.79 -7.04 26.54
C SER A 245 -15.87 -7.98 25.75
N VAL A 246 -16.32 -9.20 25.46
CA VAL A 246 -15.60 -10.14 24.58
C VAL A 246 -15.48 -9.56 23.17
N HIS A 247 -16.57 -9.07 22.59
CA HIS A 247 -16.55 -8.44 21.25
C HIS A 247 -15.64 -7.20 21.19
N PHE A 248 -15.58 -6.41 22.26
CA PHE A 248 -14.69 -5.26 22.34
C PHE A 248 -13.21 -5.67 22.34
N ASN A 249 -12.86 -6.71 23.12
CA ASN A 249 -11.50 -7.25 23.13
C ASN A 249 -11.11 -7.87 21.79
N GLU A 250 -12.04 -8.61 21.17
CA GLU A 250 -11.84 -9.21 19.85
C GLU A 250 -11.57 -8.15 18.77
N TYR A 251 -12.35 -7.06 18.78
CA TYR A 251 -12.13 -5.90 17.92
C TYR A 251 -10.75 -5.26 18.14
N GLY A 252 -10.33 -5.10 19.40
CA GLY A 252 -9.02 -4.56 19.75
C GLY A 252 -7.85 -5.43 19.24
N LEU A 253 -7.97 -6.74 19.39
CA LEU A 253 -6.98 -7.71 18.89
C LEU A 253 -6.88 -7.67 17.36
N LYS A 254 -8.02 -7.74 16.67
CA LYS A 254 -8.09 -7.69 15.20
C LYS A 254 -7.57 -6.36 14.64
N SER A 255 -7.86 -5.25 15.32
CA SER A 255 -7.33 -3.92 14.95
C SER A 255 -5.81 -3.83 15.13
N THR A 256 -5.27 -4.41 16.19
CA THR A 256 -3.81 -4.46 16.42
C THR A 256 -3.11 -5.32 15.36
N LEU A 257 -3.67 -6.48 15.04
CA LEU A 257 -3.17 -7.34 13.98
C LEU A 257 -3.16 -6.62 12.63
N LEU A 258 -4.22 -5.87 12.31
CA LEU A 258 -4.31 -5.09 11.08
C LEU A 258 -3.19 -4.05 10.99
N ILE A 259 -2.96 -3.26 12.04
CA ILE A 259 -1.88 -2.26 12.08
C ILE A 259 -0.52 -2.94 11.90
N HIS A 260 -0.31 -4.09 12.53
CA HIS A 260 0.91 -4.88 12.34
C HIS A 260 1.08 -5.29 10.88
N ARG A 261 0.02 -5.74 10.19
CA ARG A 261 0.06 -6.10 8.76
C ARG A 261 0.46 -4.91 7.89
N PHE A 262 -0.15 -3.74 8.10
CA PHE A 262 0.24 -2.52 7.38
C PHE A 262 1.73 -2.17 7.59
N ARG A 263 2.22 -2.25 8.82
CA ARG A 263 3.63 -1.98 9.12
C ARG A 263 4.54 -2.99 8.41
N THR A 264 4.18 -4.27 8.38
CA THR A 264 4.96 -5.29 7.67
C THR A 264 5.00 -5.05 6.16
N THR A 265 3.89 -4.66 5.54
CA THR A 265 3.85 -4.34 4.11
C THR A 265 4.68 -3.10 3.78
N GLY A 266 4.58 -2.04 4.60
CA GLY A 266 5.41 -0.83 4.43
C GLY A 266 6.91 -1.10 4.61
N LEU A 267 7.29 -1.90 5.60
CA LEU A 267 8.68 -2.32 5.81
C LEU A 267 9.19 -3.17 4.65
N PHE A 268 8.37 -4.06 4.10
CA PHE A 268 8.71 -4.84 2.91
C PHE A 268 9.08 -3.93 1.74
N TRP A 269 8.22 -2.96 1.39
CA TRP A 269 8.53 -2.03 0.29
C TRP A 269 9.79 -1.19 0.54
N THR A 270 10.01 -0.78 1.79
CA THR A 270 11.22 -0.06 2.18
C THR A 270 12.47 -0.93 2.00
N PHE A 271 12.41 -2.19 2.42
CA PHE A 271 13.52 -3.14 2.27
C PHE A 271 13.80 -3.46 0.79
N MET A 272 12.76 -3.62 -0.02
CA MET A 272 12.88 -3.86 -1.46
C MET A 272 13.48 -2.66 -2.22
N ALA A 273 13.36 -1.44 -1.67
CA ALA A 273 14.02 -0.27 -2.23
C ALA A 273 15.54 -0.23 -1.93
N VAL A 274 16.02 -0.83 -0.85
CA VAL A 274 17.45 -0.77 -0.45
C VAL A 274 18.39 -1.32 -1.53
N PRO A 275 18.16 -2.50 -2.14
CA PRO A 275 19.01 -3.01 -3.22
C PRO A 275 19.07 -2.08 -4.44
N THR A 276 17.97 -1.39 -4.78
CA THR A 276 17.96 -0.47 -5.93
C THR A 276 18.79 0.78 -5.66
N PHE A 277 18.82 1.26 -4.41
CA PHE A 277 19.74 2.33 -4.01
C PHE A 277 21.20 1.87 -3.98
N ILE A 278 21.50 0.70 -3.42
CA ILE A 278 22.88 0.17 -3.39
C ILE A 278 23.43 0.03 -4.81
N VAL A 279 22.68 -0.57 -5.73
CA VAL A 279 23.13 -0.74 -7.12
C VAL A 279 23.30 0.61 -7.84
N SER A 280 22.57 1.65 -7.43
CA SER A 280 22.66 3.00 -8.01
C SER A 280 23.80 3.86 -7.42
N TYR A 281 24.22 3.61 -6.17
CA TYR A 281 25.20 4.43 -5.43
C TYR A 281 26.57 3.77 -5.18
N LEU A 282 26.64 2.43 -5.11
CA LEU A 282 27.85 1.69 -4.67
C LEU A 282 28.70 1.12 -5.82
N VAL A 283 28.38 1.46 -7.08
CA VAL A 283 29.16 1.14 -8.29
C VAL A 283 29.29 2.41 -9.11
#